data_AF-A0A3D1R3L0-F1
#
_entry.id   AF-A0A3D1R3L0-F1
#
_cell.length_a   1.000
_cell.length_b   1.000
_cell.length_c   1.000
_cell.angle_alpha   90.00
_cell.angle_beta   90.00
_cell.angle_gamma   90.00
#
_symmetry.space_group_name_H-M   'P 1'
#
loop_
_entity.id
_entity.type
_entity.pdbx_description
1 polymer ?
#
loop_
_entity_poly.entity_id
_entity_poly.type
_entity_poly.pdbx_seq_one_letter_code
_entity_poly.pdbx_strand_id
1 'polypeptide(L)'
;MELGGSGPVLVGAPWRGNLRDILVAHAGHDLVGALLRRLAVGADEARHVTIAIDTPLAWPRRMLELVTVGTCIDVPAEADNNPYLFRMQELALFGREQRPLSVVRDMIGSQSTKGIHFLHRARLAPMGVGIWGLGSTTAIETYPAAAVADLDVARLSASLLADLLGQERKPRNDAWQGDVRDAITCALIAMLHRQRPERLEAPGPEAEPA
;
A
#
# COMPACT_ATOMS: atom_id res chain seq x y z
N MET A 1 6.08 -17.65 13.25
CA MET A 1 6.95 -16.47 13.34
C MET A 1 7.28 -16.20 14.81
N GLU A 2 8.54 -16.32 15.25
CA GLU A 2 8.93 -15.85 16.59
C GLU A 2 9.24 -14.36 16.52
N LEU A 3 8.32 -13.55 17.06
CA LEU A 3 8.56 -12.14 17.33
C LEU A 3 9.32 -12.06 18.66
N GLY A 4 10.65 -11.90 18.60
CA GLY A 4 11.44 -11.60 19.80
C GLY A 4 11.10 -10.20 20.30
N GLY A 5 10.24 -10.11 21.32
CA GLY A 5 9.76 -8.87 21.95
C GLY A 5 8.26 -8.94 22.29
N SER A 6 7.76 -8.05 23.17
CA SER A 6 6.33 -7.76 23.21
C SER A 6 5.89 -7.39 21.79
N GLY A 7 4.91 -8.07 21.21
CA GLY A 7 4.52 -7.96 19.80
C GLY A 7 4.20 -6.53 19.32
N PRO A 8 3.73 -6.36 18.07
CA PRO A 8 3.39 -5.03 17.56
C PRO A 8 2.41 -4.32 18.49
N VAL A 9 2.64 -3.02 18.68
CA VAL A 9 1.75 -2.15 19.48
C VAL A 9 1.11 -1.15 18.54
N LEU A 10 -0.21 -1.00 18.65
CA LEU A 10 -0.94 0.02 17.91
C LEU A 10 -0.64 1.40 18.50
N VAL A 11 -0.15 2.31 17.67
CA VAL A 11 0.15 3.70 18.06
C VAL A 11 -0.72 4.66 17.26
N GLY A 12 -1.36 5.60 17.95
CA GLY A 12 -2.25 6.57 17.34
C GLY A 12 -3.69 6.07 17.17
N ALA A 13 -4.45 6.75 16.32
CA ALA A 13 -5.84 6.43 16.00
C ALA A 13 -6.04 6.32 14.48
N PRO A 14 -6.87 5.38 14.01
CA PRO A 14 -7.19 5.28 12.59
C PRO A 14 -7.86 6.58 12.12
N TRP A 15 -7.54 6.98 10.90
CA TRP A 15 -8.14 8.15 10.26
C TRP A 15 -8.73 7.77 8.91
N ARG A 16 -9.90 8.36 8.59
CA ARG A 16 -10.57 8.21 7.31
C ARG A 16 -10.98 9.59 6.80
N GLY A 17 -10.65 9.87 5.55
CA GLY A 17 -10.99 11.12 4.90
C GLY A 17 -10.23 11.30 3.59
N ASN A 18 -10.29 12.51 3.05
CA ASN A 18 -9.60 12.85 1.80
C ASN A 18 -8.26 13.54 2.10
N LEU A 19 -7.16 13.02 1.53
CA LEU A 19 -5.81 13.57 1.71
C LEU A 19 -5.51 14.78 0.83
N ARG A 20 -6.40 15.18 -0.09
CA ARG A 20 -6.18 16.25 -1.08
C ARG A 20 -5.56 17.51 -0.46
N ASP A 21 -6.18 18.08 0.56
CA ASP A 21 -5.72 19.35 1.12
C ASP A 21 -4.34 19.23 1.76
N ILE A 22 -4.03 18.06 2.34
CA ILE A 22 -2.73 17.76 2.93
C ILE A 22 -1.66 17.62 1.85
N LEU A 23 -1.96 16.87 0.78
CA LEU A 23 -1.06 16.66 -0.36
C LEU A 23 -0.76 17.99 -1.08
N VAL A 24 -1.74 18.90 -1.15
CA VAL A 24 -1.54 20.24 -1.71
C VAL A 24 -0.69 21.11 -0.79
N ALA A 25 -1.00 21.16 0.50
CA ALA A 25 -0.37 22.09 1.44
C ALA A 25 1.06 21.72 1.84
N HIS A 26 1.41 20.43 1.85
CA HIS A 26 2.67 19.94 2.41
C HIS A 26 3.52 19.18 1.38
N ALA A 27 4.82 19.07 1.63
CA ALA A 27 5.77 18.30 0.81
C ALA A 27 6.93 17.77 1.65
N GLY A 28 7.64 16.76 1.14
CA GLY A 28 8.82 16.18 1.80
C GLY A 28 8.48 15.63 3.20
N HIS A 29 9.40 15.84 4.15
CA HIS A 29 9.24 15.42 5.54
C HIS A 29 8.01 16.04 6.25
N ASP A 30 7.67 17.30 5.93
CA ASP A 30 6.51 17.97 6.53
C ASP A 30 5.18 17.31 6.12
N LEU A 31 5.10 16.76 4.88
CA LEU A 31 3.96 15.96 4.46
C LEU A 31 3.79 14.70 5.33
N VAL A 32 4.88 13.98 5.59
CA VAL A 32 4.86 12.79 6.46
C VAL A 32 4.43 13.19 7.88
N GLY A 33 4.97 14.28 8.41
CA GLY A 33 4.54 14.83 9.70
C GLY A 33 3.05 15.21 9.74
N ALA A 34 2.51 15.79 8.65
CA ALA A 34 1.10 16.12 8.54
C ALA A 34 0.19 14.88 8.55
N LEU A 35 0.63 13.78 7.91
CA LEU A 35 -0.07 12.51 7.94
C LEU A 35 -0.06 11.89 9.34
N LEU A 36 1.09 11.86 10.02
CA LEU A 36 1.20 11.35 11.40
C LEU A 36 0.30 12.11 12.37
N ARG A 37 0.17 13.44 12.21
CA ARG A 37 -0.76 14.25 13.01
C ARG A 37 -2.22 13.83 12.81
N ARG A 38 -2.62 13.38 11.62
CA ARG A 38 -3.98 12.83 11.39
C ARG A 38 -4.23 11.54 12.15
N LEU A 39 -3.18 10.77 12.37
CA LEU A 39 -3.18 9.56 13.19
C LEU A 39 -3.03 9.85 14.69
N ALA A 40 -3.04 11.12 15.12
CA ALA A 40 -2.76 11.53 16.49
C ALA A 40 -1.40 11.03 17.02
N VAL A 41 -0.42 10.86 16.12
CA VAL A 41 0.95 10.50 16.46
C VAL A 41 1.79 11.80 16.50
N GLY A 42 2.47 12.03 17.62
CA GLY A 42 3.35 13.19 17.79
C GLY A 42 4.52 13.19 16.78
N ALA A 43 4.89 14.37 16.31
CA ALA A 43 6.06 14.56 15.46
C ALA A 43 7.33 14.39 16.29
N ASP A 44 8.21 13.49 15.86
CA ASP A 44 9.52 13.26 16.44
C ASP A 44 10.44 12.96 15.28
N GLU A 45 11.35 13.90 15.02
CA GLU A 45 12.20 13.94 13.83
C GLU A 45 13.20 12.78 13.77
N ALA A 46 13.45 12.10 14.90
CA ALA A 46 14.33 10.94 14.97
C ALA A 46 13.62 9.61 14.60
N ARG A 47 12.32 9.62 14.35
CA ARG A 47 11.57 8.40 14.05
C ARG A 47 11.74 7.98 12.60
N HIS A 48 12.07 6.71 12.42
CA HIS A 48 11.97 6.09 11.10
C HIS A 48 10.54 5.62 10.84
N VAL A 49 10.01 5.98 9.68
CA VAL A 49 8.62 5.75 9.27
C VAL A 49 8.62 4.88 8.02
N THR A 50 7.92 3.75 8.08
CA THR A 50 7.65 2.91 6.90
C THR A 50 6.16 2.99 6.58
N ILE A 51 5.82 3.36 5.35
CA ILE A 51 4.45 3.55 4.87
C ILE A 51 4.16 2.46 3.85
N ALA A 52 3.19 1.59 4.12
CA ALA A 52 2.69 0.66 3.12
C ALA A 52 1.50 1.30 2.39
N ILE A 53 1.55 1.33 1.07
CA ILE A 53 0.56 1.94 0.19
C ILE A 53 -0.24 0.84 -0.51
N ASP A 54 -1.52 0.72 -0.16
CA ASP A 54 -2.46 -0.20 -0.78
C ASP A 54 -3.04 0.39 -2.07
N THR A 55 -2.21 0.46 -3.10
CA THR A 55 -2.65 0.83 -4.44
C THR A 55 -1.62 0.36 -5.46
N PRO A 56 -2.03 0.00 -6.69
CA PRO A 56 -1.10 -0.28 -7.78
C PRO A 56 -0.33 0.99 -8.14
N LEU A 57 0.99 0.99 -7.97
CA LEU A 57 1.83 2.18 -8.19
C LEU A 57 2.51 2.21 -9.57
N ALA A 58 2.54 1.08 -10.27
CA ALA A 58 2.91 1.01 -11.69
C ALA A 58 1.65 0.88 -12.56
N TRP A 59 1.75 1.29 -13.82
CA TRP A 59 0.71 1.11 -14.83
C TRP A 59 1.15 0.10 -15.89
N PRO A 60 0.23 -0.72 -16.44
CA PRO A 60 0.55 -1.71 -17.47
C PRO A 60 1.33 -1.08 -18.65
N ARG A 61 2.47 -1.65 -19.03
CA ARG A 61 3.32 -1.11 -20.09
C ARG A 61 2.58 -0.98 -21.41
N ARG A 62 1.73 -1.95 -21.74
CA ARG A 62 0.92 -1.90 -22.97
C ARG A 62 -0.08 -0.75 -22.93
N MET A 63 -0.61 -0.41 -21.76
CA MET A 63 -1.46 0.77 -21.61
C MET A 63 -0.65 2.04 -21.82
N LEU A 64 0.55 2.12 -21.25
CA LEU A 64 1.46 3.26 -21.48
C LEU A 64 1.85 3.40 -22.95
N GLU A 65 2.23 2.32 -23.63
CA GLU A 65 2.57 2.30 -25.06
C GLU A 65 1.38 2.77 -25.92
N LEU A 66 0.15 2.35 -25.60
CA LEU A 66 -1.06 2.79 -26.26
C LEU A 66 -1.26 4.31 -26.12
N VAL A 67 -1.17 4.87 -24.91
CA VAL A 67 -1.50 6.29 -24.67
C VAL A 67 -0.36 7.25 -24.99
N THR A 68 0.89 6.78 -25.03
CA THR A 68 2.07 7.62 -25.30
C THR A 68 2.55 7.54 -26.74
N VAL A 69 2.49 6.35 -27.36
CA VAL A 69 3.01 6.09 -28.71
C VAL A 69 1.88 5.80 -29.70
N GLY A 70 0.72 5.33 -29.23
CA GLY A 70 -0.39 4.90 -30.10
C GLY A 70 -0.27 3.46 -30.56
N THR A 71 0.55 2.63 -29.91
CA THR A 71 0.71 1.21 -30.26
C THR A 71 -0.53 0.42 -29.87
N CYS A 72 -1.17 -0.20 -30.86
CA CYS A 72 -2.28 -1.12 -30.65
C CYS A 72 -1.82 -2.58 -30.75
N ILE A 73 -2.29 -3.43 -29.84
CA ILE A 73 -2.12 -4.88 -29.87
C ILE A 73 -3.47 -5.59 -29.81
N ASP A 74 -3.50 -6.85 -30.24
CA ASP A 74 -4.67 -7.71 -30.11
C ASP A 74 -4.95 -8.00 -28.61
N VAL A 75 -6.21 -7.85 -28.22
CA VAL A 75 -6.67 -8.07 -26.85
C VAL A 75 -7.43 -9.40 -26.80
N PRO A 76 -7.03 -10.35 -25.93
CA PRO A 76 -7.77 -11.59 -25.73
C PRO A 76 -9.21 -11.37 -25.28
N ALA A 77 -10.10 -12.34 -25.53
CA ALA A 77 -11.50 -12.27 -25.10
C ALA A 77 -11.63 -12.36 -23.56
N GLU A 78 -10.72 -13.07 -22.92
CA GLU A 78 -10.64 -13.24 -21.48
C GLU A 78 -10.16 -11.95 -20.82
N ALA A 79 -11.02 -11.32 -20.02
CA ALA A 79 -10.69 -10.07 -19.34
C ALA A 79 -9.43 -10.18 -18.46
N ASP A 80 -9.21 -11.32 -17.82
CA ASP A 80 -8.08 -11.59 -16.92
C ASP A 80 -6.73 -11.61 -17.67
N ASN A 81 -6.75 -11.77 -19.00
CA ASN A 81 -5.56 -11.73 -19.86
C ASN A 81 -5.42 -10.41 -20.61
N ASN A 82 -6.20 -9.38 -20.26
CA ASN A 82 -6.15 -8.10 -20.95
C ASN A 82 -4.85 -7.35 -20.58
N PRO A 83 -3.92 -7.16 -21.54
CA PRO A 83 -2.61 -6.59 -21.28
C PRO A 83 -2.63 -5.09 -20.96
N TYR A 84 -3.76 -4.42 -21.20
CA TYR A 84 -3.94 -3.01 -20.83
C TYR A 84 -4.45 -2.83 -19.40
N LEU A 85 -4.94 -3.88 -18.75
CA LEU A 85 -5.63 -3.78 -17.46
C LEU A 85 -4.77 -4.18 -16.28
N PHE A 86 -3.94 -5.21 -16.44
CA PHE A 86 -3.17 -5.80 -15.35
C PHE A 86 -1.67 -5.76 -15.65
N ARG A 87 -0.88 -5.52 -14.61
CA ARG A 87 0.57 -5.70 -14.70
C ARG A 87 0.96 -7.15 -14.53
N MET A 88 2.19 -7.48 -14.92
CA MET A 88 2.77 -8.82 -14.73
C MET A 88 2.67 -9.32 -13.27
N GLN A 89 2.85 -8.43 -12.30
CA GLN A 89 2.73 -8.72 -10.86
C GLN A 89 1.31 -9.14 -10.45
N GLU A 90 0.31 -8.51 -11.05
CA GLU A 90 -1.10 -8.76 -10.78
C GLU A 90 -1.58 -10.03 -11.49
N LEU A 91 -1.03 -10.30 -12.68
CA LEU A 91 -1.29 -11.54 -13.40
C LEU A 91 -0.81 -12.78 -12.64
N ALA A 92 0.30 -12.66 -11.90
CA ALA A 92 0.78 -13.74 -11.03
C ALA A 92 -0.20 -14.12 -9.91
N LEU A 93 -1.10 -13.20 -9.51
CA LEU A 93 -2.13 -13.49 -8.50
C LEU A 93 -3.19 -14.45 -9.04
N PHE A 94 -3.58 -14.33 -10.31
CA PHE A 94 -4.53 -15.27 -10.94
C PHE A 94 -4.02 -16.71 -10.87
N GLY A 95 -2.72 -16.92 -11.09
CA GLY A 95 -2.08 -18.24 -10.98
C GLY A 95 -2.06 -18.83 -9.57
N ARG A 96 -2.41 -18.05 -8.54
CA ARG A 96 -2.47 -18.44 -7.12
C ARG A 96 -3.90 -18.50 -6.58
N GLU A 97 -4.90 -18.49 -7.46
CA GLU A 97 -6.33 -18.37 -7.10
C GLU A 97 -6.67 -17.10 -6.29
N GLN A 98 -5.78 -16.11 -6.33
CA GLN A 98 -5.99 -14.79 -5.75
C GLN A 98 -6.45 -13.84 -6.87
N ARG A 99 -7.23 -12.82 -6.52
CA ARG A 99 -7.69 -11.83 -7.49
C ARG A 99 -6.88 -10.55 -7.35
N PRO A 100 -6.37 -9.98 -8.45
CA PRO A 100 -5.80 -8.63 -8.41
C PRO A 100 -6.90 -7.61 -8.11
N LEU A 101 -6.46 -6.39 -7.80
CA LEU A 101 -7.37 -5.26 -7.69
C LEU A 101 -8.13 -5.08 -9.00
N SER A 102 -9.44 -4.85 -8.90
CA SER A 102 -10.31 -4.57 -10.02
C SER A 102 -10.05 -3.16 -10.53
N VAL A 103 -9.65 -3.05 -11.80
CA VAL A 103 -9.45 -1.76 -12.48
C VAL A 103 -10.67 -0.84 -12.35
N VAL A 104 -11.87 -1.42 -12.41
CA VAL A 104 -13.13 -0.67 -12.33
C VAL A 104 -13.59 -0.46 -10.89
N ARG A 105 -13.68 -1.53 -10.08
CA ARG A 105 -14.27 -1.42 -8.73
C ARG A 105 -13.35 -0.70 -7.75
N ASP A 106 -12.05 -0.91 -7.86
CA ASP A 106 -11.06 -0.32 -6.95
C ASP A 106 -10.58 1.05 -7.44
N MET A 107 -11.19 1.56 -8.52
CA MET A 107 -10.91 2.86 -9.11
C MET A 107 -9.40 3.04 -9.33
N ILE A 108 -8.73 2.05 -9.92
CA ILE A 108 -7.26 1.97 -9.97
C ILE A 108 -6.65 3.27 -10.50
N GLY A 109 -7.22 3.87 -11.54
CA GLY A 109 -6.73 5.18 -12.04
C GLY A 109 -6.77 6.29 -10.98
N SER A 110 -7.82 6.35 -10.15
CA SER A 110 -7.94 7.34 -9.08
C SER A 110 -7.01 7.06 -7.89
N GLN A 111 -6.82 5.79 -7.52
CA GLN A 111 -5.98 5.44 -6.36
C GLN A 111 -4.49 5.46 -6.71
N SER A 112 -4.11 4.89 -7.85
CA SER A 112 -2.72 4.89 -8.34
C SER A 112 -2.17 6.31 -8.50
N THR A 113 -2.94 7.22 -9.12
CA THR A 113 -2.52 8.62 -9.29
C THR A 113 -2.31 9.33 -7.95
N LYS A 114 -3.13 9.05 -6.92
CA LYS A 114 -2.91 9.61 -5.57
C LYS A 114 -1.66 9.03 -4.92
N GLY A 115 -1.43 7.72 -5.04
CA GLY A 115 -0.24 7.06 -4.54
C GLY A 115 1.04 7.61 -5.17
N ILE A 116 1.08 7.67 -6.51
CA ILE A 116 2.18 8.25 -7.29
C ILE A 116 2.38 9.72 -6.92
N HIS A 117 1.30 10.52 -6.85
CA HIS A 117 1.38 11.91 -6.43
C HIS A 117 1.96 12.04 -5.02
N PHE A 118 1.53 11.21 -4.07
CA PHE A 118 2.06 11.18 -2.72
C PHE A 118 3.57 10.91 -2.71
N LEU A 119 4.06 9.90 -3.44
CA LEU A 119 5.48 9.57 -3.51
C LEU A 119 6.31 10.76 -4.00
N HIS A 120 5.90 11.39 -5.09
CA HIS A 120 6.58 12.57 -5.63
C HIS A 120 6.51 13.76 -4.68
N ARG A 121 5.35 14.01 -4.08
CA ARG A 121 5.14 15.14 -3.15
C ARG A 121 5.94 14.96 -1.87
N ALA A 122 6.07 13.72 -1.37
CA ALA A 122 6.92 13.33 -0.25
C ALA A 122 8.42 13.28 -0.61
N ARG A 123 8.77 13.46 -1.90
CA ARG A 123 10.14 13.40 -2.44
C ARG A 123 10.83 12.06 -2.20
N LEU A 124 10.06 10.97 -2.15
CA LEU A 124 10.60 9.63 -1.98
C LEU A 124 11.14 9.14 -3.33
N ALA A 125 12.42 8.80 -3.37
CA ALA A 125 13.08 8.33 -4.58
C ALA A 125 12.97 6.80 -4.69
N PRO A 126 12.85 6.22 -5.90
CA PRO A 126 12.89 4.77 -6.08
C PRO A 126 14.19 4.19 -5.51
N MET A 127 14.06 3.15 -4.69
CA MET A 127 15.18 2.38 -4.12
C MET A 127 15.23 0.93 -4.63
N GLY A 128 14.08 0.44 -5.12
CA GLY A 128 13.89 -0.89 -5.68
C GLY A 128 12.47 -1.00 -6.25
N VAL A 129 12.14 -2.12 -6.86
CA VAL A 129 10.78 -2.30 -7.40
C VAL A 129 9.78 -2.33 -6.24
N GLY A 130 8.80 -1.44 -6.28
CA GLY A 130 7.80 -1.30 -5.21
C GLY A 130 8.34 -0.67 -3.91
N ILE A 131 9.54 -0.07 -3.91
CA ILE A 131 10.15 0.53 -2.72
C ILE A 131 10.71 1.91 -3.03
N TRP A 132 10.36 2.90 -2.21
CA TRP A 132 10.86 4.27 -2.28
C TRP A 132 11.35 4.76 -0.92
N GLY A 133 12.28 5.72 -0.91
CA GLY A 133 12.73 6.29 0.35
C GLY A 133 13.41 7.64 0.25
N LEU A 134 13.52 8.29 1.41
CA LEU A 134 14.27 9.51 1.66
C LEU A 134 14.63 9.59 3.15
N GLY A 135 15.92 9.51 3.48
CA GLY A 135 16.38 9.59 4.86
C GLY A 135 15.77 8.51 5.76
N SER A 136 14.98 8.91 6.76
CA SER A 136 14.31 8.02 7.70
C SER A 136 12.91 7.57 7.26
N THR A 137 12.46 7.95 6.06
CA THR A 137 11.15 7.55 5.53
C THR A 137 11.31 6.55 4.40
N THR A 138 10.55 5.46 4.49
CA THR A 138 10.40 4.43 3.46
C THR A 138 8.93 4.30 3.07
N ALA A 139 8.63 4.13 1.80
CA ALA A 139 7.33 3.70 1.32
C ALA A 139 7.46 2.38 0.55
N ILE A 140 6.49 1.50 0.72
CA ILE A 140 6.39 0.23 -0.01
C ILE A 140 5.01 0.10 -0.64
N GLU A 141 4.95 -0.45 -1.84
CA GLU A 141 3.70 -0.93 -2.44
C GLU A 141 3.24 -2.19 -1.69
N THR A 142 1.94 -2.34 -1.43
CA THR A 142 1.40 -3.51 -0.74
C THR A 142 0.05 -3.95 -1.29
N TYR A 143 -0.29 -5.22 -1.05
CA TYR A 143 -1.59 -5.83 -1.36
C TYR A 143 -2.08 -6.56 -0.11
N PRO A 144 -2.79 -5.89 0.81
CA PRO A 144 -3.20 -6.47 2.09
C PRO A 144 -4.04 -7.74 1.90
N ALA A 145 -4.90 -7.78 0.86
CA ALA A 145 -5.71 -8.96 0.54
C ALA A 145 -4.86 -10.21 0.22
N ALA A 146 -3.72 -10.05 -0.45
CA ALA A 146 -2.79 -11.15 -0.72
C ALA A 146 -1.98 -11.52 0.54
N ALA A 147 -1.60 -10.51 1.33
CA ALA A 147 -0.77 -10.69 2.51
C ALA A 147 -1.46 -11.43 3.66
N VAL A 148 -2.79 -11.32 3.81
CA VAL A 148 -3.55 -12.06 4.84
C VAL A 148 -3.66 -13.56 4.57
N ALA A 149 -3.16 -14.05 3.42
CA ALA A 149 -2.98 -15.49 3.21
C ALA A 149 -1.92 -16.10 4.17
N ASP A 150 -1.01 -15.28 4.71
CA ASP A 150 -0.11 -15.69 5.80
C ASP A 150 -0.86 -15.68 7.15
N LEU A 151 -0.97 -16.87 7.77
CA LEU A 151 -1.69 -17.08 9.03
C LEU A 151 -1.15 -16.22 10.19
N ASP A 152 0.16 -15.94 10.22
CA ASP A 152 0.75 -15.13 11.29
C ASP A 152 0.34 -13.65 11.12
N VAL A 153 0.32 -13.14 9.88
CA VAL A 153 -0.13 -11.77 9.57
C VAL A 153 -1.62 -11.62 9.88
N ALA A 154 -2.44 -12.57 9.45
CA ALA A 154 -3.88 -12.56 9.71
C ALA A 154 -4.19 -12.55 11.22
N ARG A 155 -3.51 -13.39 12.01
CA ARG A 155 -3.70 -13.46 13.47
C ARG A 155 -3.30 -12.16 14.16
N LEU A 156 -2.16 -11.57 13.79
CA LEU A 156 -1.70 -10.31 14.39
C LEU A 156 -2.62 -9.15 14.01
N SER A 157 -3.07 -9.09 12.76
CA SER A 157 -4.01 -8.07 12.28
C SER A 157 -5.33 -8.14 13.05
N ALA A 158 -5.86 -9.34 13.25
CA ALA A 158 -7.07 -9.56 14.05
C ALA A 158 -6.91 -9.15 15.52
N SER A 159 -5.77 -9.47 16.13
CA SER A 159 -5.46 -9.07 17.52
C SER A 159 -5.43 -7.54 17.67
N LEU A 160 -4.71 -6.84 16.80
CA LEU A 160 -4.62 -5.38 16.85
C LEU A 160 -5.96 -4.70 16.56
N LEU A 161 -6.77 -5.29 15.68
CA LEU A 161 -8.12 -4.80 15.42
C LEU A 161 -9.01 -4.97 16.66
N ALA A 162 -8.92 -6.09 17.37
CA ALA A 162 -9.66 -6.30 18.61
C ALA A 162 -9.26 -5.28 19.69
N ASP A 163 -7.96 -5.03 19.85
CA ASP A 163 -7.44 -4.02 20.77
C ASP A 163 -8.00 -2.63 20.44
N LEU A 164 -8.02 -2.26 19.16
CA LEU A 164 -8.58 -0.99 18.69
C LEU A 164 -10.10 -0.88 18.93
N LEU A 165 -10.85 -1.96 18.68
CA LEU A 165 -12.30 -1.97 18.88
C LEU A 165 -12.70 -1.82 20.36
N GLY A 166 -11.80 -2.18 21.27
CA GLY A 166 -11.94 -1.92 22.71
C GLY A 166 -11.67 -0.46 23.12
N GLN A 167 -11.15 0.39 22.23
CA GLN A 167 -10.84 1.79 22.53
C GLN A 167 -12.03 2.72 22.24
N GLU A 168 -12.01 3.94 22.81
CA GLU A 168 -13.05 4.95 22.59
C GLU A 168 -13.17 5.38 21.12
N ARG A 169 -12.03 5.44 20.40
CA ARG A 169 -11.96 5.83 18.99
C ARG A 169 -12.03 4.61 18.06
N LYS A 170 -13.19 3.96 18.05
CA LYS A 170 -13.46 2.82 17.17
C LYS A 170 -14.14 3.21 15.84
N PRO A 171 -14.03 2.36 14.79
CA PRO A 171 -14.82 2.49 13.58
C PRO A 171 -16.33 2.59 13.87
N ARG A 172 -17.03 3.43 13.12
CA ARG A 172 -18.46 3.72 13.29
C ARG A 172 -19.38 2.73 12.57
N ASN A 173 -18.88 1.99 11.59
CA ASN A 173 -19.63 1.01 10.81
C ASN A 173 -18.70 -0.06 10.20
N ASP A 174 -19.30 -1.14 9.71
CA ASP A 174 -18.59 -2.30 9.17
C ASP A 174 -17.69 -1.95 7.97
N ALA A 175 -18.15 -1.04 7.11
CA ALA A 175 -17.35 -0.59 5.96
C ALA A 175 -16.05 0.08 6.42
N TRP A 176 -16.11 0.98 7.40
CA TRP A 176 -14.91 1.60 7.95
C TRP A 176 -14.07 0.61 8.77
N GLN A 177 -14.69 -0.36 9.44
CA GLN A 177 -13.93 -1.43 10.10
C GLN A 177 -13.13 -2.27 9.09
N GLY A 178 -13.69 -2.51 7.89
CA GLY A 178 -12.98 -3.09 6.75
C GLY A 178 -11.75 -2.27 6.38
N ASP A 179 -11.93 -0.97 6.07
CA ASP A 179 -10.84 -0.06 5.74
C ASP A 179 -9.72 -0.05 6.82
N VAL A 180 -10.12 -0.13 8.10
CA VAL A 180 -9.18 -0.14 9.23
C VAL A 180 -8.42 -1.45 9.35
N ARG A 181 -9.06 -2.59 9.11
CA ARG A 181 -8.39 -3.89 9.08
C ARG A 181 -7.33 -3.93 7.97
N ASP A 182 -7.64 -3.37 6.81
CA ASP A 182 -6.71 -3.30 5.68
C ASP A 182 -5.55 -2.37 6.01
N ALA A 183 -5.81 -1.21 6.64
CA ALA A 183 -4.78 -0.29 7.12
C ALA A 183 -3.86 -0.91 8.20
N ILE A 184 -4.40 -1.68 9.15
CA ILE A 184 -3.62 -2.41 10.16
C ILE A 184 -2.72 -3.44 9.48
N THR A 185 -3.28 -4.17 8.52
CA THR A 185 -2.53 -5.18 7.73
C THR A 185 -1.38 -4.52 6.98
N CYS A 186 -1.62 -3.37 6.32
CA CYS A 186 -0.58 -2.57 5.68
C CYS A 186 0.50 -2.13 6.67
N ALA A 187 0.12 -1.62 7.84
CA ALA A 187 1.08 -1.20 8.87
C ALA A 187 1.93 -2.37 9.39
N LEU A 188 1.35 -3.56 9.55
CA LEU A 188 2.07 -4.78 9.90
C LEU A 188 3.08 -5.18 8.83
N ILE A 189 2.69 -5.13 7.55
CA ILE A 189 3.60 -5.43 6.43
C ILE A 189 4.75 -4.42 6.41
N ALA A 190 4.49 -3.12 6.59
CA ALA A 190 5.53 -2.10 6.72
C ALA A 190 6.51 -2.40 7.87
N MET A 191 6.00 -2.77 9.04
CA MET A 191 6.83 -3.14 10.18
C MET A 191 7.68 -4.39 9.90
N LEU A 192 7.07 -5.44 9.34
CA LEU A 192 7.75 -6.69 9.01
C LEU A 192 8.81 -6.49 7.93
N HIS A 193 8.52 -5.71 6.89
CA HIS A 193 9.48 -5.35 5.85
C HIS A 193 10.70 -4.65 6.45
N ARG A 194 10.52 -3.77 7.44
CA ARG A 194 11.66 -3.14 8.11
C ARG A 194 12.54 -4.12 8.88
N GLN A 195 11.95 -5.16 9.46
CA GLN A 195 12.70 -6.17 10.23
C GLN A 195 13.34 -7.23 9.33
N ARG A 196 12.65 -7.60 8.25
CA ARG A 196 12.96 -8.70 7.34
C ARG A 196 12.59 -8.32 5.90
N PRO A 197 13.32 -7.38 5.27
CA PRO A 197 12.97 -6.87 3.95
C PRO A 197 12.96 -7.96 2.89
N GLU A 198 13.76 -9.01 3.06
CA GLU A 198 13.86 -10.19 2.20
C GLU A 198 12.58 -11.03 2.13
N ARG A 199 11.66 -10.86 3.09
CA ARG A 199 10.37 -11.56 3.10
C ARG A 199 9.29 -10.85 2.27
N LEU A 200 9.53 -9.60 1.88
CA LEU A 200 8.62 -8.94 0.94
C LEU A 200 8.85 -9.59 -0.43
N GLU A 201 7.80 -10.19 -0.98
CA GLU A 201 7.88 -10.79 -2.30
C GLU A 201 8.15 -9.70 -3.33
N ALA A 202 9.36 -9.71 -3.88
CA ALA A 202 9.70 -8.84 -4.97
C ALA A 202 8.91 -9.28 -6.21
N PRO A 203 8.43 -8.33 -7.02
CA PRO A 203 7.82 -8.67 -8.28
C PRO A 203 8.86 -9.34 -9.20
N GLY A 204 8.41 -10.27 -10.05
CA GLY A 204 9.29 -11.08 -10.91
C GLY A 204 10.18 -10.24 -11.84
N PRO A 205 11.19 -10.81 -12.50
CA PRO A 205 12.14 -10.04 -13.33
C PRO A 205 11.50 -9.29 -14.51
N GLU A 206 10.28 -9.67 -14.90
CA GLU A 206 9.48 -8.99 -15.94
C GLU A 206 8.58 -7.88 -15.38
N ALA A 207 8.76 -7.55 -14.11
CA ALA A 207 8.08 -6.48 -13.41
C ALA A 207 8.25 -5.14 -14.09
N GLU A 208 7.13 -4.46 -14.29
CA GLU A 208 7.14 -3.10 -14.81
C GLU A 208 7.48 -2.11 -13.67
N PRO A 209 8.42 -1.16 -13.89
CA PRO A 209 8.74 -0.15 -12.90
C PRO A 209 7.61 0.87 -12.77
N ALA A 210 7.54 1.49 -11.60
CA ALA A 210 6.63 2.59 -11.25
C ALA A 210 7.33 3.95 -11.38
#